data_AF-A0A923JTC2-F1
#
_entry.id   AF-A0A923JTC2-F1
#
_cell.length_a   1.000
_cell.length_b   1.000
_cell.length_c   1.000
_cell.angle_alpha   90.00
_cell.angle_beta   90.00
_cell.angle_gamma   90.00
#
_symmetry.space_group_name_H-M   'P 1'
#
loop_
_entity.id
_entity.type
_entity.pdbx_description
1 polymer ?
#
loop_
_entity_poly.entity_id
_entity_poly.type
_entity_poly.pdbx_seq_one_letter_code
_entity_poly.pdbx_strand_id
1 'polypeptide(L)'
;MNNELPITFVYPDEFGTSRGSGRGLPSPAPMAMIGKMIEERNVAYARGHWPQMLGRHLVAMRNNSPVRYGLDGIIIGELKVAHGADLLMLKNSKLDTASAWRLGIKEGAKIKKIEQLAIEQEFSGGVFTPFKAISHWLLGKGKPASVRLDRTGISPAPNKIPDLMAVINTAGIGVTTVDLKVPYSTAQDSNIARIYLGNITLQITGKVIRNTSGSLKFTGTAKAFSDRYDANASNHRPVFDEKVTTALRQVGRVARAQDYEIRITGELPINFSR
;
A
#
# COMPACT_ATOMS: atom_id res chain seq x y z
N MET A 1 36.89 -9.16 2.03
CA MET A 1 35.63 -8.42 2.22
C MET A 1 34.63 -8.97 1.24
N ASN A 2 33.63 -9.72 1.72
CA ASN A 2 32.57 -10.24 0.88
C ASN A 2 31.53 -9.13 0.70
N ASN A 3 31.55 -8.47 -0.46
CA ASN A 3 30.49 -7.57 -0.87
C ASN A 3 29.27 -8.43 -1.25
N GLU A 4 28.44 -8.78 -0.26
CA GLU A 4 27.14 -9.38 -0.54
C GLU A 4 26.26 -8.33 -1.23
N LEU A 5 26.01 -8.55 -2.53
CA LEU A 5 25.05 -7.76 -3.28
C LEU A 5 23.63 -8.01 -2.72
N PRO A 6 22.76 -6.99 -2.69
CA PRO A 6 21.36 -7.20 -2.33
C PRO A 6 20.73 -8.26 -3.24
N ILE A 7 19.88 -9.12 -2.66
CA ILE A 7 19.24 -10.23 -3.37
C ILE A 7 18.49 -9.69 -4.58
N THR A 8 19.00 -9.99 -5.78
CA THR A 8 18.37 -9.66 -7.04
C THR A 8 17.45 -10.81 -7.44
N PHE A 9 16.14 -10.59 -7.36
CA PHE A 9 15.16 -11.57 -7.81
C PHE A 9 14.97 -11.43 -9.33
N VAL A 10 15.62 -12.32 -10.08
CA VAL A 10 15.32 -12.49 -11.50
C VAL A 10 14.05 -13.31 -11.61
N TYR A 11 12.95 -12.63 -11.94
CA TYR A 11 11.76 -13.31 -12.39
C TYR A 11 11.92 -13.48 -13.91
N PRO A 12 12.00 -14.69 -14.47
CA PRO A 12 12.11 -14.86 -15.92
C PRO A 12 10.87 -14.26 -16.60
N ASP A 13 11.07 -13.67 -17.78
CA ASP A 13 9.97 -13.11 -18.60
C ASP A 13 8.94 -14.19 -18.97
N GLU A 14 9.35 -15.44 -18.86
CA GLU A 14 8.57 -16.65 -19.02
C GLU A 14 8.40 -17.34 -17.66
N PHE A 15 7.29 -17.09 -16.97
CA PHE A 15 6.82 -18.05 -15.99
C PHE A 15 6.30 -19.30 -16.74
N GLY A 16 7.21 -20.25 -16.97
CA GLY A 16 6.89 -21.66 -17.11
C GLY A 16 6.58 -22.20 -18.51
N THR A 17 7.60 -22.45 -19.34
CA THR A 17 7.54 -23.66 -20.18
C THR A 17 7.80 -24.86 -19.27
N SER A 18 6.77 -25.62 -18.91
CA SER A 18 6.97 -26.94 -18.31
C SER A 18 7.55 -27.88 -19.36
N ARG A 19 8.75 -28.41 -19.14
CA ARG A 19 9.11 -29.72 -19.71
C ARG A 19 8.27 -30.75 -18.95
N GLY A 20 7.20 -31.22 -19.57
CA GLY A 20 6.26 -32.14 -18.95
C GLY A 20 6.96 -33.40 -18.42
N SER A 21 6.85 -33.65 -17.13
CA SER A 21 7.20 -34.94 -16.54
C SER A 21 6.12 -35.97 -16.87
N GLY A 22 6.18 -36.52 -18.08
CA GLY A 22 5.87 -37.90 -18.47
C GLY A 22 4.62 -38.66 -17.97
N ARG A 23 3.66 -38.09 -17.23
CA ARG A 23 2.47 -38.82 -16.79
C ARG A 23 1.20 -37.96 -16.80
N GLY A 24 0.36 -38.17 -17.81
CA GLY A 24 -1.09 -38.20 -17.61
C GLY A 24 -1.94 -37.06 -18.17
N LEU A 25 -1.39 -36.06 -18.84
CA LEU A 25 -2.21 -35.05 -19.54
C LEU A 25 -1.83 -35.01 -21.03
N PRO A 26 -2.79 -35.16 -21.96
CA PRO A 26 -2.50 -35.02 -23.39
C PRO A 26 -1.98 -33.60 -23.65
N SER A 27 -0.81 -33.53 -24.27
CA SER A 27 -0.14 -32.26 -24.56
C SER A 27 -0.66 -31.67 -25.87
N PRO A 28 -0.84 -30.33 -25.96
CA PRO A 28 -0.63 -29.35 -24.89
C PRO A 28 -1.75 -29.41 -23.84
N ALA A 29 -1.40 -29.27 -22.56
CA ALA A 29 -2.35 -29.14 -21.46
C ALA A 29 -2.34 -27.70 -20.87
N PRO A 30 -2.95 -26.71 -21.55
CA PRO A 30 -2.96 -25.31 -21.13
C PRO A 30 -3.39 -25.08 -19.68
N MET A 31 -4.32 -25.90 -19.17
CA MET A 31 -4.83 -25.76 -17.80
C MET A 31 -3.79 -26.12 -16.73
N ALA A 32 -2.90 -27.07 -16.99
CA ALA A 32 -1.81 -27.41 -16.06
C ALA A 32 -0.76 -26.29 -16.01
N MET A 33 -0.51 -25.64 -17.16
CA MET A 33 0.37 -24.47 -17.24
C MET A 33 -0.20 -23.30 -16.44
N ILE A 34 -1.49 -22.97 -16.62
CA ILE A 34 -2.16 -21.91 -15.87
C ILE A 34 -2.13 -22.20 -14.35
N GLY A 35 -2.38 -23.45 -13.95
CA GLY A 35 -2.30 -23.87 -12.54
C GLY A 35 -0.93 -23.60 -11.91
N LYS A 36 0.14 -24.03 -12.58
CA LYS A 36 1.52 -23.81 -12.11
C LYS A 36 1.87 -22.31 -12.03
N MET A 37 1.45 -21.52 -13.02
CA MET A 37 1.66 -20.08 -12.99
C MET A 37 0.94 -19.41 -11.79
N ILE A 38 -0.27 -19.87 -11.44
CA ILE A 38 -1.00 -19.37 -10.27
C ILE A 38 -0.26 -19.74 -8.98
N GLU A 39 0.26 -20.96 -8.87
CA GLU A 39 1.04 -21.41 -7.70
C GLU A 39 2.30 -20.56 -7.50
N GLU A 40 3.07 -20.34 -8.56
CA GLU A 40 4.31 -19.53 -8.51
C GLU A 40 4.01 -18.08 -8.10
N ARG A 41 2.93 -17.48 -8.62
CA ARG A 41 2.52 -16.14 -8.20
C ARG A 41 2.03 -16.10 -6.76
N ASN A 42 1.28 -17.11 -6.32
CA ASN A 42 0.86 -17.20 -4.92
C ASN A 42 2.05 -17.27 -3.96
N VAL A 43 3.15 -17.94 -4.35
CA VAL A 43 4.40 -17.93 -3.57
C VAL A 43 5.00 -16.52 -3.51
N ALA A 44 5.02 -15.79 -4.62
CA ALA A 44 5.50 -14.41 -4.66
C ALA A 44 4.65 -13.47 -3.77
N TYR A 45 3.33 -13.56 -3.87
CA TYR A 45 2.42 -12.76 -3.04
C TYR A 45 2.51 -13.11 -1.55
N ALA A 46 2.64 -14.39 -1.20
CA ALA A 46 2.85 -14.83 0.19
C ALA A 46 4.16 -14.29 0.80
N ARG A 47 5.11 -13.85 -0.03
CA ARG A 47 6.35 -13.18 0.38
C ARG A 47 6.26 -11.64 0.32
N GLY A 48 5.11 -11.08 -0.06
CA GLY A 48 4.90 -9.64 -0.18
C GLY A 48 5.38 -9.04 -1.51
N HIS A 49 5.79 -9.84 -2.49
CA HIS A 49 6.23 -9.38 -3.82
C HIS A 49 5.06 -9.04 -4.76
N TRP A 50 3.98 -8.49 -4.21
CA TRP A 50 2.83 -8.05 -4.97
C TRP A 50 3.16 -7.00 -6.04
N PRO A 51 4.11 -6.06 -5.85
CA PRO A 51 4.35 -5.04 -6.86
C PRO A 51 4.97 -5.62 -8.13
N GLN A 52 5.92 -6.55 -8.00
CA GLN A 52 6.55 -7.19 -9.15
C GLN A 52 5.53 -8.01 -9.94
N MET A 53 4.63 -8.71 -9.25
CA MET A 53 3.57 -9.49 -9.89
C MET A 53 2.53 -8.59 -10.58
N LEU A 54 2.06 -7.54 -9.89
CA LEU A 54 1.14 -6.57 -10.47
C LEU A 54 1.77 -5.86 -11.67
N GLY A 55 3.02 -5.43 -11.57
CA GLY A 55 3.74 -4.77 -12.65
C GLY A 55 3.84 -5.63 -13.92
N ARG A 56 4.12 -6.92 -13.75
CA ARG A 56 4.10 -7.89 -14.86
C ARG A 56 2.75 -7.97 -15.53
N HIS A 57 1.67 -8.09 -14.76
CA HIS A 57 0.31 -8.14 -15.30
C HIS A 57 -0.06 -6.86 -16.04
N LEU A 58 0.27 -5.70 -15.48
CA LEU A 58 0.01 -4.41 -16.12
C LEU A 58 0.74 -4.31 -17.48
N VAL A 59 2.02 -4.71 -17.53
CA VAL A 59 2.81 -4.68 -18.77
C VAL A 59 2.28 -5.69 -19.80
N ALA A 60 1.91 -6.90 -19.37
CA ALA A 60 1.31 -7.90 -20.24
C ALA A 60 -0.03 -7.42 -20.82
N MET A 61 -0.90 -6.81 -20.00
CA MET A 61 -2.16 -6.21 -20.44
C MET A 61 -1.96 -5.08 -21.45
N ARG A 62 -0.90 -4.28 -21.27
CA ARG A 62 -0.54 -3.25 -22.24
C ARG A 62 -0.09 -3.84 -23.58
N ASN A 63 0.73 -4.90 -23.56
CA ASN A 63 1.37 -5.47 -24.75
C ASN A 63 0.46 -6.40 -25.57
N ASN A 64 -0.54 -7.08 -24.97
CA ASN A 64 -1.44 -8.05 -25.65
C ASN A 64 -2.57 -7.41 -26.49
N SER A 65 -2.36 -6.22 -27.04
CA SER A 65 -3.30 -5.56 -27.95
C SER A 65 -3.38 -6.33 -29.29
N PRO A 66 -4.56 -6.77 -29.79
CA PRO A 66 -5.88 -6.10 -29.65
C PRO A 66 -6.90 -6.83 -28.76
N VAL A 67 -6.51 -7.86 -27.99
CA VAL A 67 -7.46 -8.55 -27.11
C VAL A 67 -7.79 -7.62 -25.94
N ARG A 68 -9.08 -7.27 -25.82
CA ARG A 68 -9.70 -6.30 -24.89
C ARG A 68 -8.85 -6.03 -23.65
N TYR A 69 -8.42 -4.77 -23.50
CA TYR A 69 -7.78 -4.16 -22.32
C TYR A 69 -8.66 -4.19 -21.04
N GLY A 70 -9.37 -5.27 -20.78
CA GLY A 70 -10.11 -5.49 -19.55
C GLY A 70 -9.17 -5.94 -18.43
N LEU A 71 -9.61 -5.77 -17.19
CA LEU A 71 -9.05 -6.54 -16.09
C LEU A 71 -9.33 -8.02 -16.41
N ASP A 72 -8.30 -8.74 -16.85
CA ASP A 72 -8.39 -10.17 -17.17
C ASP A 72 -8.81 -10.97 -15.91
N GLY A 73 -9.45 -12.13 -16.10
CA GLY A 73 -9.95 -12.97 -15.01
C GLY A 73 -8.88 -13.31 -13.96
N ILE A 74 -7.62 -13.44 -14.39
CA ILE A 74 -6.48 -13.70 -13.50
C ILE A 74 -6.22 -12.51 -12.56
N ILE A 75 -6.10 -11.29 -13.08
CA ILE A 75 -5.82 -10.11 -12.24
C ILE A 75 -7.01 -9.83 -11.33
N ILE A 76 -8.25 -10.00 -11.81
CA ILE A 76 -9.45 -9.83 -10.97
C ILE A 76 -9.41 -10.80 -9.81
N GLY A 77 -9.00 -12.05 -10.05
CA GLY A 77 -8.79 -13.04 -8.99
C GLY A 77 -7.83 -12.51 -7.93
N GLU A 78 -6.66 -12.04 -8.33
CA GLU A 78 -5.62 -11.54 -7.41
C GLU A 78 -6.04 -10.26 -6.67
N LEU A 79 -6.74 -9.34 -7.31
CA LEU A 79 -7.30 -8.14 -6.68
C LEU A 79 -8.30 -8.52 -5.57
N LYS A 80 -9.15 -9.54 -5.82
CA LYS A 80 -10.05 -10.09 -4.79
C LYS A 80 -9.28 -10.75 -3.64
N VAL A 81 -8.22 -11.49 -3.94
CA VAL A 81 -7.36 -12.10 -2.91
C VAL A 81 -6.68 -11.03 -2.06
N ALA A 82 -6.12 -9.98 -2.68
CA ALA A 82 -5.49 -8.86 -1.98
C ALA A 82 -6.48 -8.12 -1.08
N HIS A 83 -7.71 -7.89 -1.56
CA HIS A 83 -8.78 -7.33 -0.74
C HIS A 83 -9.08 -8.21 0.49
N GLY A 84 -9.24 -9.52 0.28
CA GLY A 84 -9.46 -10.47 1.38
C GLY A 84 -8.30 -10.55 2.37
N ALA A 85 -7.06 -10.58 1.88
CA ALA A 85 -5.85 -10.63 2.70
C ALA A 85 -5.71 -9.38 3.57
N ASP A 86 -5.91 -8.19 3.00
CA ASP A 86 -5.89 -6.94 3.76
C ASP A 86 -7.04 -6.86 4.78
N LEU A 87 -8.25 -7.33 4.45
CA LEU A 87 -9.34 -7.43 5.42
C LEU A 87 -9.01 -8.34 6.61
N LEU A 88 -8.29 -9.44 6.37
CA LEU A 88 -7.85 -10.33 7.45
C LEU A 88 -6.78 -9.66 8.31
N MET A 89 -5.84 -8.93 7.71
CA MET A 89 -4.86 -8.12 8.45
C MET A 89 -5.53 -6.97 9.21
N LEU A 90 -6.63 -6.41 8.69
CA LEU A 90 -7.44 -5.42 9.40
C LEU A 90 -8.00 -6.03 10.70
N LYS A 91 -8.55 -7.24 10.63
CA LYS A 91 -9.10 -7.96 11.79
C LYS A 91 -8.03 -8.46 12.76
N ASN A 92 -6.88 -8.88 12.26
CA ASN A 92 -5.76 -9.38 13.04
C ASN A 92 -4.44 -8.77 12.52
N SER A 93 -3.97 -7.71 13.18
CA SER A 93 -2.75 -7.01 12.80
C SER A 93 -1.47 -7.83 12.96
N LYS A 94 -1.51 -8.95 13.68
CA LYS A 94 -0.37 -9.86 13.89
C LYS A 94 -0.27 -10.96 12.82
N LEU A 95 -1.23 -11.01 11.89
CA LEU A 95 -1.23 -12.02 10.84
C LEU A 95 -0.05 -11.80 9.89
N ASP A 96 0.78 -12.82 9.71
CA ASP A 96 1.91 -12.76 8.79
C ASP A 96 1.44 -12.71 7.33
N THR A 97 2.31 -12.23 6.44
CA THR A 97 2.02 -12.03 5.02
C THR A 97 1.58 -13.31 4.30
N ALA A 98 2.23 -14.44 4.59
CA ALA A 98 1.94 -15.69 3.89
C ALA A 98 0.58 -16.25 4.32
N SER A 99 0.29 -16.23 5.62
CA SER A 99 -1.02 -16.63 6.15
C SER A 99 -2.13 -15.71 5.67
N ALA A 100 -1.90 -14.39 5.65
CA ALA A 100 -2.85 -13.41 5.12
C ALA A 100 -3.18 -13.69 3.65
N TRP A 101 -2.19 -13.96 2.80
CA TRP A 101 -2.44 -14.30 1.40
C TRP A 101 -3.22 -15.61 1.23
N ARG A 102 -2.76 -16.69 1.89
CA ARG A 102 -3.39 -18.02 1.80
C ARG A 102 -4.85 -18.01 2.24
N LEU A 103 -5.15 -17.33 3.34
CA LEU A 103 -6.52 -17.15 3.81
C LEU A 103 -7.29 -16.15 2.91
N GLY A 104 -6.60 -15.14 2.40
CA GLY A 104 -7.13 -14.20 1.42
C GLY A 104 -7.67 -14.87 0.16
N ILE A 105 -7.10 -16.00 -0.27
CA ILE A 105 -7.63 -16.80 -1.40
C ILE A 105 -9.07 -17.22 -1.13
N LYS A 106 -9.34 -17.70 0.09
CA LYS A 106 -10.69 -18.13 0.52
C LYS A 106 -11.64 -16.93 0.63
N GLU A 107 -11.18 -15.81 1.18
CA GLU A 107 -11.99 -14.60 1.28
C GLU A 107 -12.32 -13.99 -0.10
N GLY A 108 -11.32 -13.89 -0.98
CA GLY A 108 -11.48 -13.41 -2.35
C GLY A 108 -12.44 -14.28 -3.17
N ALA A 109 -12.46 -15.60 -2.95
CA ALA A 109 -13.38 -16.52 -3.62
C ALA A 109 -14.86 -16.29 -3.25
N LYS A 110 -15.15 -15.64 -2.12
CA LYS A 110 -16.52 -15.24 -1.73
C LYS A 110 -17.04 -14.09 -2.61
N ILE A 111 -16.14 -13.32 -3.22
CA ILE A 111 -16.47 -12.17 -4.07
C ILE A 111 -16.83 -12.67 -5.46
N LYS A 112 -18.14 -12.83 -5.71
CA LYS A 112 -18.65 -13.34 -6.99
C LYS A 112 -18.75 -12.24 -8.04
N LYS A 113 -19.09 -11.02 -7.61
CA LYS A 113 -19.35 -9.87 -8.47
C LYS A 113 -18.38 -8.73 -8.14
N ILE A 114 -17.83 -8.06 -9.15
CA ILE A 114 -16.82 -7.00 -8.94
C ILE A 114 -17.42 -5.77 -8.23
N GLU A 115 -18.74 -5.57 -8.36
CA GLU A 115 -19.49 -4.51 -7.70
C GLU A 115 -19.44 -4.63 -6.17
N GLN A 116 -19.17 -5.84 -5.64
CA GLN A 116 -18.98 -6.05 -4.20
C GLN A 116 -17.69 -5.40 -3.68
N LEU A 117 -16.75 -5.03 -4.57
CA LEU A 117 -15.57 -4.24 -4.23
C LEU A 117 -15.84 -2.72 -4.26
N ALA A 118 -16.96 -2.28 -4.85
CA ALA A 118 -17.34 -0.87 -4.98
C ALA A 118 -18.15 -0.38 -3.78
N ILE A 119 -17.62 -0.61 -2.58
CA ILE A 119 -18.17 -0.19 -1.29
C ILE A 119 -17.12 0.60 -0.51
N GLU A 120 -17.51 1.34 0.51
CA GLU A 120 -16.54 1.94 1.42
C GLU A 120 -15.70 0.85 2.10
N GLN A 121 -14.38 1.04 2.16
CA GLN A 121 -13.45 0.05 2.69
C GLN A 121 -12.54 0.67 3.75
N GLU A 122 -12.22 -0.09 4.80
CA GLU A 122 -11.12 0.25 5.70
C GLU A 122 -9.88 -0.57 5.33
N PHE A 123 -8.72 0.09 5.32
CA PHE A 123 -7.42 -0.49 5.03
C PHE A 123 -6.69 -0.91 6.30
N SER A 124 -5.97 -2.03 6.23
CA SER A 124 -5.24 -2.55 7.37
C SER A 124 -3.96 -1.77 7.71
N GLY A 125 -3.42 -0.99 6.77
CA GLY A 125 -2.08 -0.40 6.83
C GLY A 125 -0.94 -1.39 6.57
N GLY A 126 -1.26 -2.67 6.33
CA GLY A 126 -0.29 -3.75 6.14
C GLY A 126 0.22 -3.91 4.71
N VAL A 127 1.02 -4.95 4.48
CA VAL A 127 1.74 -5.19 3.21
C VAL A 127 0.85 -5.23 1.97
N PHE A 128 -0.41 -5.67 2.10
CA PHE A 128 -1.37 -5.73 0.99
C PHE A 128 -2.24 -4.48 0.84
N THR A 129 -2.16 -3.52 1.77
CA THR A 129 -2.92 -2.26 1.68
C THR A 129 -2.68 -1.52 0.37
N PRO A 130 -1.44 -1.34 -0.13
CA PRO A 130 -1.27 -0.61 -1.38
C PRO A 130 -1.83 -1.37 -2.59
N PHE A 131 -1.78 -2.71 -2.57
CA PHE A 131 -2.41 -3.51 -3.63
C PHE A 131 -3.94 -3.37 -3.60
N LYS A 132 -4.55 -3.38 -2.41
CA LYS A 132 -5.97 -3.10 -2.22
C LYS A 132 -6.34 -1.67 -2.60
N ALA A 133 -5.49 -0.68 -2.33
CA ALA A 133 -5.71 0.71 -2.72
C ALA A 133 -5.76 0.86 -4.25
N ILE A 134 -4.81 0.26 -4.97
CA ILE A 134 -4.84 0.20 -6.45
C ILE A 134 -6.11 -0.53 -6.93
N SER A 135 -6.47 -1.65 -6.29
CA SER A 135 -7.73 -2.35 -6.60
C SER A 135 -8.95 -1.46 -6.41
N HIS A 136 -8.97 -0.64 -5.36
CA HIS A 136 -10.07 0.25 -5.05
C HIS A 136 -10.15 1.43 -6.04
N TRP A 137 -9.01 1.94 -6.50
CA TRP A 137 -8.99 2.93 -7.59
C TRP A 137 -9.56 2.37 -8.90
N LEU A 138 -9.19 1.13 -9.23
CA LEU A 138 -9.66 0.46 -10.46
C LEU A 138 -11.14 0.06 -10.41
N LEU A 139 -11.64 -0.39 -9.25
CA LEU A 139 -12.94 -1.07 -9.15
C LEU A 139 -13.92 -0.41 -8.16
N GLY A 140 -13.45 0.51 -7.33
CA GLY A 140 -14.17 1.10 -6.20
C GLY A 140 -15.19 2.18 -6.59
N LYS A 141 -15.19 2.63 -7.84
CA LYS A 141 -16.11 3.66 -8.37
C LYS A 141 -16.10 4.96 -7.54
N GLY A 142 -14.91 5.41 -7.14
CA GLY A 142 -14.72 6.66 -6.40
C GLY A 142 -15.25 6.66 -4.97
N LYS A 143 -15.66 5.49 -4.44
CA LYS A 143 -16.09 5.37 -3.05
C LYS A 143 -14.93 5.68 -2.11
N PRO A 144 -15.17 6.34 -0.98
CA PRO A 144 -14.13 6.64 -0.03
C PRO A 144 -13.64 5.37 0.66
N ALA A 145 -12.37 5.39 1.07
CA ALA A 145 -11.79 4.41 1.96
C ALA A 145 -11.33 5.09 3.26
N SER A 146 -10.98 4.30 4.26
CA SER A 146 -10.40 4.81 5.50
C SER A 146 -9.16 4.01 5.91
N VAL A 147 -8.28 4.65 6.67
CA VAL A 147 -7.19 3.97 7.39
C VAL A 147 -6.98 4.65 8.73
N ARG A 148 -6.77 3.86 9.78
CA ARG A 148 -6.41 4.44 11.07
C ARG A 148 -4.95 4.86 11.08
N LEU A 149 -4.67 6.05 11.62
CA LEU A 149 -3.34 6.66 11.66
C LEU A 149 -2.32 5.75 12.36
N ASP A 150 -2.72 5.09 13.45
CA ASP A 150 -1.90 4.14 14.22
C ASP A 150 -1.53 2.86 13.46
N ARG A 151 -2.19 2.59 12.33
CA ARG A 151 -1.92 1.42 11.48
C ARG A 151 -1.03 1.73 10.28
N THR A 152 -0.80 3.01 9.97
CA THR A 152 0.02 3.42 8.82
C THR A 152 1.50 3.13 9.01
N GLY A 153 1.94 2.95 10.26
CA GLY A 153 3.35 2.79 10.62
C GLY A 153 4.12 4.11 10.62
N ILE A 154 3.47 5.26 10.46
CA ILE A 154 4.14 6.55 10.63
C ILE A 154 4.37 6.85 12.11
N SER A 155 5.44 7.59 12.39
CA SER A 155 5.84 7.97 13.75
C SER A 155 6.31 9.43 13.73
N PRO A 156 5.36 10.38 13.70
CA PRO A 156 5.65 11.80 13.70
C PRO A 156 6.38 12.17 14.99
N ALA A 157 7.48 12.88 14.85
CA ALA A 157 8.30 13.33 15.97
C ALA A 157 8.84 14.73 15.67
N PRO A 158 9.14 15.55 16.69
CA PRO A 158 9.61 16.90 16.45
C PRO A 158 10.83 16.96 15.52
N ASN A 159 11.84 16.11 15.71
CA ASN A 159 13.01 16.06 14.84
C ASN A 159 12.73 15.74 13.36
N LYS A 160 11.53 15.22 13.03
CA LYS A 160 11.06 14.97 11.65
C LYS A 160 10.12 16.07 11.13
N ILE A 161 9.78 17.05 11.97
CA ILE A 161 8.86 18.15 11.66
C ILE A 161 9.59 19.47 12.03
N PRO A 162 10.33 20.08 11.09
CA PRO A 162 11.13 21.27 11.35
C PRO A 162 10.34 22.41 12.01
N ASP A 163 9.11 22.67 11.56
CA ASP A 163 8.25 23.72 12.10
C ASP A 163 7.88 23.47 13.58
N LEU A 164 7.64 22.21 13.96
CA LEU A 164 7.37 21.84 15.34
C LEU A 164 8.62 22.01 16.21
N MET A 165 9.80 21.65 15.71
CA MET A 165 11.06 21.87 16.43
C MET A 165 11.40 23.34 16.57
N ALA A 166 11.10 24.17 15.57
CA ALA A 166 11.27 25.61 15.66
C ALA A 166 10.42 26.16 16.81
N VAL A 167 9.13 25.84 16.86
CA VAL A 167 8.22 26.27 17.94
C VAL A 167 8.70 25.79 19.30
N ILE A 168 9.18 24.55 19.41
CA ILE A 168 9.76 24.01 20.65
C ILE A 168 10.99 24.82 21.07
N ASN A 169 11.93 25.08 20.16
CA ASN A 169 13.18 25.76 20.48
C ASN A 169 12.96 27.24 20.88
N THR A 170 11.98 27.90 20.27
CA THR A 170 11.65 29.31 20.51
C THR A 170 10.66 29.52 21.65
N ALA A 171 10.12 28.45 22.26
CA ALA A 171 9.16 28.57 23.35
C ALA A 171 9.77 29.34 24.53
N GLY A 172 9.05 30.35 25.03
CA GLY A 172 9.41 31.09 26.23
C GLY A 172 9.27 30.24 27.49
N ILE A 173 9.82 30.71 28.61
CA ILE A 173 9.57 30.11 29.93
C ILE A 173 8.05 30.14 30.20
N GLY A 174 7.51 29.04 30.73
CA GLY A 174 6.09 28.82 30.95
C GLY A 174 5.49 27.84 29.95
N VAL A 175 4.22 28.05 29.58
CA VAL A 175 3.46 27.17 28.70
C VAL A 175 3.20 27.86 27.37
N THR A 176 3.61 27.22 26.27
CA THR A 176 3.31 27.65 24.89
C THR A 176 2.39 26.62 24.23
N THR A 177 1.21 27.04 23.78
CA THR A 177 0.30 26.16 23.02
C THR A 177 0.79 26.00 21.59
N VAL A 178 0.63 24.81 21.03
CA VAL A 178 0.99 24.47 19.65
C VAL A 178 -0.26 24.05 18.91
N ASP A 179 -0.48 24.65 17.74
CA ASP A 179 -1.50 24.26 16.77
C ASP A 179 -0.93 24.49 15.36
N LEU A 180 -0.40 23.44 14.73
CA LEU A 180 0.37 23.52 13.49
C LEU A 180 -0.20 22.60 12.43
N LYS A 181 -0.36 23.12 11.22
CA LYS A 181 -0.68 22.33 10.03
C LYS A 181 0.56 22.19 9.17
N VAL A 182 1.06 20.97 8.99
CA VAL A 182 2.35 20.71 8.36
C VAL A 182 2.27 19.58 7.32
N PRO A 183 2.99 19.67 6.19
CA PRO A 183 3.16 18.53 5.29
C PRO A 183 4.02 17.46 5.97
N TYR A 184 3.70 16.19 5.71
CA TYR A 184 4.45 15.06 6.26
C TYR A 184 4.65 14.00 5.19
N SER A 185 5.91 13.72 4.86
CA SER A 185 6.23 12.59 3.99
C SER A 185 6.19 11.30 4.79
N THR A 186 5.23 10.43 4.47
CA THR A 186 5.10 9.12 5.14
C THR A 186 6.28 8.19 4.84
N ALA A 187 7.04 8.48 3.77
CA ALA A 187 8.28 7.80 3.39
C ALA A 187 9.38 7.85 4.46
N GLN A 188 9.31 8.81 5.38
CA GLN A 188 10.26 8.94 6.49
C GLN A 188 10.15 7.77 7.49
N ASP A 189 9.01 7.07 7.52
CA ASP A 189 8.73 6.03 8.51
C ASP A 189 8.30 4.71 7.89
N SER A 190 7.48 4.76 6.83
CA SER A 190 6.78 3.59 6.32
C SER A 190 6.78 3.55 4.80
N ASN A 191 7.54 2.59 4.26
CA ASN A 191 7.51 2.30 2.82
C ASN A 191 6.13 1.87 2.35
N ILE A 192 5.32 1.25 3.21
CA ILE A 192 3.95 0.85 2.87
C ILE A 192 3.05 2.10 2.76
N ALA A 193 3.04 2.95 3.79
CA ALA A 193 2.27 4.20 3.78
C ALA A 193 2.65 5.10 2.60
N ARG A 194 3.95 5.19 2.29
CA ARG A 194 4.43 5.94 1.13
C ARG A 194 3.72 5.58 -0.16
N ILE A 195 3.45 4.29 -0.40
CA ILE A 195 2.92 3.82 -1.67
C ILE A 195 1.47 4.26 -1.87
N TYR A 196 0.65 4.31 -0.81
CA TYR A 196 -0.78 4.61 -0.93
C TYR A 196 -1.24 5.94 -0.32
N LEU A 197 -0.42 6.59 0.51
CA LEU A 197 -0.68 7.92 1.08
C LEU A 197 0.31 8.97 0.58
N GLY A 198 1.54 8.58 0.20
CA GLY A 198 2.56 9.53 -0.23
C GLY A 198 2.86 10.59 0.82
N ASN A 199 2.66 11.86 0.46
CA ASN A 199 2.76 12.99 1.39
C ASN A 199 1.36 13.36 1.88
N ILE A 200 1.18 13.38 3.20
CA ILE A 200 -0.08 13.77 3.84
C ILE A 200 0.06 15.11 4.54
N THR A 201 -1.04 15.67 5.00
CA THR A 201 -1.03 16.84 5.88
C THR A 201 -1.39 16.43 7.29
N LEU A 202 -0.57 16.82 8.26
CA LEU A 202 -0.83 16.60 9.69
C LEU A 202 -1.28 17.89 10.37
N GLN A 203 -2.21 17.76 11.30
CA GLN A 203 -2.51 18.75 12.33
C GLN A 203 -1.83 18.30 13.62
N ILE A 204 -0.90 19.12 14.13
CA ILE A 204 -0.22 18.89 15.40
C ILE A 204 -0.81 19.85 16.43
N THR A 205 -1.37 19.31 17.51
CA THR A 205 -1.85 20.11 18.64
C THR A 205 -1.13 19.70 19.92
N GLY A 206 -0.85 20.64 20.81
CA GLY A 206 -0.19 20.30 22.07
C GLY A 206 0.30 21.50 22.86
N LYS A 207 1.23 21.24 23.78
CA LYS A 207 1.85 22.28 24.59
C LYS A 207 3.33 22.00 24.81
N VAL A 208 4.12 23.08 24.78
CA VAL A 208 5.51 23.11 25.23
C VAL A 208 5.54 23.74 26.62
N ILE A 209 6.17 23.06 27.57
CA ILE A 209 6.43 23.57 28.92
C ILE A 209 7.94 23.78 29.03
N ARG A 210 8.36 25.02 29.28
CA ARG A 210 9.76 25.36 29.52
C ARG A 210 9.92 25.91 30.93
N ASN A 211 10.71 25.24 31.76
CA ASN A 211 10.94 25.64 33.13
C ASN A 211 12.09 26.65 33.22
N THR A 212 12.14 27.40 34.33
CA THR A 212 13.24 28.33 34.64
C THR A 212 14.59 27.62 34.78
N SER A 213 14.59 26.31 35.11
CA SER A 213 15.78 25.45 35.13
C SER A 213 16.34 25.13 33.74
N GLY A 214 15.65 25.51 32.67
CA GLY A 214 16.03 25.21 31.29
C GLY A 214 15.46 23.90 30.74
N SER A 215 14.83 23.06 31.57
CA SER A 215 14.18 21.84 31.09
C SER A 215 12.95 22.15 30.25
N LEU A 216 12.77 21.36 29.19
CA LEU A 216 11.72 21.54 28.20
C LEU A 216 10.97 20.23 27.96
N LYS A 217 9.64 20.30 27.88
CA LYS A 217 8.79 19.16 27.53
C LYS A 217 7.70 19.57 26.56
N PHE A 218 7.57 18.83 25.47
CA PHE A 218 6.43 18.89 24.58
C PHE A 218 5.55 17.64 24.75
N THR A 219 4.24 17.86 24.83
CA THR A 219 3.22 16.81 24.82
C THR A 219 2.07 17.25 23.92
N GLY A 220 1.73 16.43 22.94
CA GLY A 220 0.70 16.73 21.96
C GLY A 220 0.20 15.51 21.21
N THR A 221 -0.63 15.73 20.19
CA THR A 221 -1.09 14.70 19.26
C THR A 221 -0.95 15.17 17.82
N ALA A 222 -0.82 14.20 16.91
CA ALA A 222 -0.93 14.38 15.48
C ALA A 222 -2.23 13.75 14.99
N LYS A 223 -3.03 14.51 14.25
CA LYS A 223 -4.11 13.99 13.40
C LYS A 223 -3.74 14.20 11.95
N ALA A 224 -4.26 13.38 11.05
CA ALA A 224 -4.07 13.58 9.62
C ALA A 224 -5.36 14.08 8.98
N PHE A 225 -5.23 14.93 7.95
CA PHE A 225 -6.34 15.25 7.07
C PHE A 225 -6.60 14.07 6.11
N SER A 226 -7.82 13.99 5.56
CA SER A 226 -8.09 13.09 4.44
C SER A 226 -7.15 13.39 3.27
N ASP A 227 -6.78 12.34 2.55
CA ASP A 227 -5.92 12.43 1.37
C ASP A 227 -6.66 11.96 0.11
N ARG A 228 -6.24 12.45 -1.06
CA ARG A 228 -6.79 12.01 -2.35
C ARG A 228 -5.87 10.95 -2.94
N TYR A 229 -6.42 9.76 -3.15
CA TYR A 229 -5.76 8.72 -3.91
C TYR A 229 -6.03 8.85 -5.40
N ASP A 230 -4.97 9.04 -6.19
CA ASP A 230 -5.01 9.26 -7.64
C ASP A 230 -4.12 8.29 -8.45
N ALA A 231 -3.60 7.25 -7.80
CA ALA A 231 -2.63 6.30 -8.35
C ALA A 231 -1.43 6.98 -9.07
N ASN A 232 -0.99 8.16 -8.62
CA ASN A 232 0.06 8.89 -9.32
C ASN A 232 1.42 8.19 -9.33
N ALA A 233 2.25 8.59 -10.30
CA ALA A 233 3.59 8.04 -10.46
C ALA A 233 4.49 8.35 -9.25
N SER A 234 4.39 9.51 -8.61
CA SER A 234 5.27 9.88 -7.48
C SER A 234 5.18 8.90 -6.31
N ASN A 235 3.98 8.43 -6.00
CA ASN A 235 3.74 7.52 -4.88
C ASN A 235 4.15 6.08 -5.21
N HIS A 236 4.02 5.67 -6.48
CA HIS A 236 4.28 4.29 -6.92
C HIS A 236 5.65 4.04 -7.57
N ARG A 237 6.32 5.06 -8.12
CA ARG A 237 7.64 4.97 -8.79
C ARG A 237 8.77 4.34 -7.95
N PRO A 238 8.79 4.42 -6.60
CA PRO A 238 9.82 3.70 -5.82
C PRO A 238 9.69 2.19 -5.96
N VAL A 239 8.51 1.70 -6.34
CA VAL A 239 8.17 0.29 -6.42
C VAL A 239 7.94 -0.15 -7.87
N PHE A 240 7.54 0.76 -8.74
CA PHE A 240 7.31 0.54 -10.17
C PHE A 240 8.31 1.30 -11.03
N ASP A 241 8.84 0.61 -12.04
CA ASP A 241 9.56 1.30 -13.10
C ASP A 241 8.62 2.16 -13.97
N GLU A 242 9.21 2.93 -14.89
CA GLU A 242 8.48 3.79 -15.81
C GLU A 242 7.53 3.01 -16.74
N LYS A 243 7.91 1.79 -17.14
CA LYS A 243 7.10 0.94 -18.02
C LYS A 243 5.82 0.50 -17.30
N VAL A 244 5.92 0.07 -16.04
CA VAL A 244 4.80 -0.33 -15.19
C VAL A 244 3.91 0.87 -14.87
N THR A 245 4.51 2.03 -14.56
CA THR A 245 3.76 3.27 -14.32
C THR A 245 2.92 3.67 -15.54
N THR A 246 3.49 3.56 -16.74
CA THR A 246 2.78 3.81 -18.00
C THR A 246 1.66 2.79 -18.23
N ALA A 247 1.92 1.53 -17.92
CA ALA A 247 0.91 0.48 -18.04
C ALA A 247 -0.25 0.67 -17.06
N LEU A 248 0.01 1.05 -15.80
CA LEU A 248 -1.02 1.31 -14.79
C LEU A 248 -1.98 2.42 -15.25
N ARG A 249 -1.45 3.51 -15.81
CA ARG A 249 -2.25 4.61 -16.36
C ARG A 249 -3.17 4.14 -17.49
N GLN A 250 -2.64 3.33 -18.40
CA GLN A 250 -3.43 2.79 -19.52
C GLN A 250 -4.54 1.85 -19.02
N VAL A 251 -4.22 0.96 -18.08
CA VAL A 251 -5.21 0.07 -17.46
C VAL A 251 -6.29 0.87 -16.73
N GLY A 252 -5.90 1.89 -15.96
CA GLY A 252 -6.84 2.79 -15.28
C GLY A 252 -7.78 3.50 -16.24
N ARG A 253 -7.27 4.00 -17.37
CA ARG A 253 -8.08 4.63 -18.42
C ARG A 253 -9.14 3.68 -18.97
N VAL A 254 -8.79 2.42 -19.22
CA VAL A 254 -9.75 1.45 -19.76
C VAL A 254 -10.73 0.95 -18.70
N ALA A 255 -10.26 0.74 -17.47
CA ALA A 255 -11.10 0.39 -16.34
C ALA A 255 -12.04 1.53 -15.90
N ARG A 256 -11.87 2.74 -16.45
CA ARG A 256 -12.54 3.97 -15.99
C ARG A 256 -12.33 4.17 -14.48
N ALA A 257 -11.09 3.96 -14.06
CA ALA A 257 -10.67 4.12 -12.68
C ALA A 257 -11.02 5.53 -12.17
N GLN A 258 -11.35 5.60 -10.89
CA GLN A 258 -11.78 6.85 -10.26
C GLN A 258 -10.96 7.08 -9.00
N ASP A 259 -10.38 8.27 -8.93
CA ASP A 259 -9.75 8.77 -7.72
C ASP A 259 -10.75 8.79 -6.56
N TYR A 260 -10.25 8.60 -5.35
CA TYR A 260 -11.10 8.51 -4.17
C TYR A 260 -10.43 9.13 -2.93
N GLU A 261 -11.24 9.45 -1.94
CA GLU A 261 -10.79 9.95 -0.65
C GLU A 261 -10.31 8.80 0.24
N ILE A 262 -9.12 8.93 0.85
CA ILE A 262 -8.70 8.13 1.99
C ILE A 262 -8.85 8.97 3.25
N ARG A 263 -9.83 8.61 4.07
CA ARG A 263 -10.06 9.19 5.40
C ARG A 263 -9.05 8.63 6.38
N ILE A 264 -8.15 9.48 6.86
CA ILE A 264 -7.15 9.06 7.84
C ILE A 264 -7.69 9.39 9.24
N THR A 265 -8.03 8.36 10.00
CA THR A 265 -8.76 8.51 11.28
C THR A 265 -7.87 8.25 12.49
N GLY A 266 -8.28 8.75 13.66
CA GLY A 266 -7.52 8.61 14.89
C GLY A 266 -6.36 9.61 15.01
N GLU A 267 -5.54 9.43 16.04
CA GLU A 267 -4.47 10.35 16.40
C GLU A 267 -3.26 9.57 16.93
N LEU A 268 -2.07 10.17 16.80
CA LEU A 268 -0.83 9.65 17.35
C LEU A 268 -0.29 10.59 18.43
N PRO A 269 0.09 10.09 19.62
CA PRO A 269 0.73 10.92 20.62
C PRO A 269 2.14 11.32 20.17
N ILE A 270 2.51 12.58 20.44
CA ILE A 270 3.87 13.06 20.29
C ILE A 270 4.37 13.54 21.65
N ASN A 271 5.50 12.97 22.08
CA ASN A 271 6.17 13.34 23.32
C ASN A 271 7.63 13.64 23.03
N PHE A 272 8.14 14.71 23.61
CA PHE A 272 9.54 15.10 23.49
C PHE A 272 9.98 15.83 24.76
N SER A 273 11.21 15.59 25.19
CA SER A 273 11.78 16.25 26.37
C SER A 273 13.27 16.50 26.17
N ARG A 274 13.76 17.62 26.72
CA ARG A 274 15.16 18.02 26.75
C ARG A 274 15.51 18.66 28.08
#